data_AF-A0A920AW16-F1
#
_entry.id   AF-A0A920AW16-F1
#
_cell.length_a   1.000
_cell.length_b   1.000
_cell.length_c   1.000
_cell.angle_alpha   90.00
_cell.angle_beta   90.00
_cell.angle_gamma   90.00
#
_symmetry.space_group_name_H-M   'P 1'
#
loop_
_entity.id
_entity.type
_entity.pdbx_description
1 polymer ?
#
loop_
_entity_poly.entity_id
_entity_poly.type
_entity_poly.pdbx_seq_one_letter_code
_entity_poly.pdbx_strand_id
1 'polypeptide(L)'
;MSKIGNEFGATTGRPRRCGWLDLVALKYACKINGVTKLMMMKTDVLSGFDKVLVCTKYKYRGQVIENLPYDLSDSSLEPIYESFKVGLKI
;
A
#
# COMPACT_ATOMS: atom_id res chain seq x y z
N MET A 1 -2.98 4.89 -11.52
CA MET A 1 -2.62 3.61 -10.87
C MET A 1 -3.39 2.43 -11.44
N SER A 2 -4.72 2.27 -11.21
CA SER A 2 -5.49 1.10 -11.70
C SER A 2 -5.41 0.88 -13.23
N LYS A 3 -5.65 1.94 -14.04
CA LYS A 3 -5.58 1.85 -15.51
C LYS A 3 -4.16 1.56 -16.02
N ILE A 4 -3.15 2.26 -15.48
CA ILE A 4 -1.74 2.12 -15.87
C ILE A 4 -1.22 0.72 -15.51
N GLY A 5 -1.56 0.22 -14.32
CA GLY A 5 -1.15 -1.11 -13.85
C GLY A 5 -1.99 -2.27 -14.37
N ASN A 6 -2.94 -2.01 -15.27
CA ASN A 6 -3.92 -2.98 -15.80
C ASN A 6 -4.60 -3.81 -14.69
N GLU A 7 -5.07 -3.12 -13.64
CA GLU A 7 -5.65 -3.75 -12.45
C GLU A 7 -7.12 -4.13 -12.65
N PHE A 8 -7.36 -5.06 -13.57
CA PHE A 8 -8.66 -5.61 -13.90
C PHE A 8 -8.67 -7.14 -13.77
N GLY A 9 -9.84 -7.71 -13.48
CA GLY A 9 -10.04 -9.16 -13.48
C GLY A 9 -9.85 -9.74 -14.88
N ALA A 10 -9.05 -10.82 -15.00
CA ALA A 10 -8.70 -11.41 -16.28
C ALA A 10 -9.93 -11.90 -17.09
N THR A 11 -10.95 -12.44 -16.41
CA THR A 11 -12.15 -12.97 -17.07
C THR A 11 -13.27 -11.94 -17.15
N THR A 12 -13.53 -11.21 -16.06
CA THR A 12 -14.71 -10.34 -15.93
C THR A 12 -14.46 -8.90 -16.35
N GLY A 13 -13.20 -8.48 -16.49
CA GLY A 13 -12.83 -7.08 -16.71
C GLY A 13 -13.18 -6.17 -15.52
N ARG A 14 -13.60 -6.72 -14.37
CA ARG A 14 -13.98 -5.91 -13.19
C ARG A 14 -12.76 -5.15 -12.67
N PRO A 15 -12.85 -3.82 -12.45
CA PRO A 15 -11.75 -3.04 -11.89
C PRO A 15 -11.44 -3.47 -10.45
N ARG A 16 -10.16 -3.62 -10.12
CA ARG A 16 -9.71 -3.81 -8.74
C ARG A 16 -9.55 -2.48 -8.02
N ARG A 17 -9.81 -2.48 -6.72
CA ARG A 17 -9.48 -1.35 -5.85
C ARG A 17 -7.95 -1.23 -5.79
N CYS A 18 -7.44 -0.01 -5.95
CA CYS A 18 -6.03 0.29 -5.80
C CYS A 18 -5.84 1.31 -4.68
N GLY A 19 -4.74 1.17 -3.96
CA GLY A 19 -4.31 2.10 -2.93
C GLY A 19 -2.79 2.21 -2.94
N TRP A 20 -2.27 3.10 -2.10
CA TRP A 20 -0.84 3.27 -1.90
C TRP A 20 -0.21 2.07 -1.17
N LEU A 21 1.13 1.96 -1.23
CA LEU A 21 1.86 0.91 -0.53
C LEU A 21 1.66 1.04 0.98
N ASP A 22 1.37 -0.08 1.64
CA ASP A 22 1.15 -0.15 3.08
C ASP A 22 2.26 -0.94 3.77
N LEU A 23 3.15 -0.24 4.47
CA LEU A 23 4.27 -0.85 5.17
C LEU A 23 3.86 -1.47 6.51
N VAL A 24 2.77 -1.03 7.13
CA VAL A 24 2.27 -1.64 8.38
C VAL A 24 1.77 -3.05 8.08
N ALA A 25 0.93 -3.17 7.04
CA ALA A 25 0.44 -4.46 6.56
C ALA A 25 1.56 -5.35 6.01
N LEU A 26 2.51 -4.79 5.23
CA LEU A 26 3.65 -5.55 4.71
C LEU A 26 4.56 -6.09 5.83
N LYS A 27 4.86 -5.28 6.85
CA LYS A 27 5.67 -5.69 8.00
C LYS A 27 4.98 -6.81 8.78
N TYR A 28 3.66 -6.72 8.96
CA TYR A 28 2.88 -7.81 9.55
C TYR A 28 2.97 -9.09 8.71
N ALA A 29 2.75 -9.00 7.39
CA ALA A 29 2.87 -10.13 6.47
C ALA A 29 4.27 -10.77 6.50
N CYS A 30 5.33 -9.97 6.59
CA CYS A 30 6.70 -10.49 6.71
C CYS A 30 6.91 -11.23 8.03
N LYS A 31 6.40 -10.69 9.15
CA LYS A 31 6.51 -11.30 10.48
C LYS A 31 5.82 -12.67 10.54
N ILE A 32 4.60 -12.79 10.03
CA ILE A 32 3.83 -14.04 10.12
C ILE A 32 4.34 -15.13 9.17
N ASN A 33 4.96 -14.75 8.03
CA ASN A 33 5.43 -15.69 7.02
C ASN A 33 6.94 -15.96 7.08
N GLY A 34 7.68 -15.32 8.00
CA GLY A 34 9.13 -15.47 8.09
C GLY A 34 9.87 -14.99 6.84
N VAL A 35 9.37 -13.94 6.18
CA VAL A 35 9.93 -13.43 4.91
C VAL A 35 11.34 -12.89 5.16
N THR A 36 12.32 -13.41 4.40
CA THR A 36 13.73 -12.99 4.48
C THR A 36 14.15 -12.05 3.35
N LYS A 37 13.42 -12.04 2.23
CA LYS A 37 13.69 -11.21 1.06
C LYS A 37 12.39 -10.73 0.42
N LEU A 38 12.42 -9.52 -0.13
CA LEU A 38 11.31 -8.90 -0.85
C LEU A 38 11.66 -8.74 -2.32
N MET A 39 10.66 -8.96 -3.18
CA MET A 39 10.73 -8.69 -4.61
C MET A 39 9.68 -7.61 -4.92
N MET A 40 10.14 -6.42 -5.32
CA MET A 40 9.26 -5.29 -5.63
C MET A 40 8.81 -5.36 -7.09
N MET A 41 7.49 -5.39 -7.30
CA MET A 41 6.88 -5.52 -8.62
C MET A 41 6.11 -4.25 -8.99
N LYS A 42 5.90 -4.03 -10.30
CA LYS A 42 5.09 -2.93 -10.85
C LYS A 42 5.54 -1.52 -10.46
N THR A 43 6.85 -1.33 -10.25
CA THR A 43 7.41 -0.01 -9.92
C THR A 43 7.28 0.99 -11.07
N ASP A 44 7.23 0.50 -12.31
CA ASP A 44 6.95 1.26 -13.54
C ASP A 44 5.60 1.99 -13.50
N VAL A 45 4.60 1.44 -12.80
CA VAL A 45 3.28 2.06 -12.64
C VAL A 45 3.36 3.36 -11.82
N LEU A 46 4.42 3.53 -11.02
CA LEU A 46 4.64 4.71 -10.18
C LEU A 46 5.38 5.85 -10.90
N SER A 47 5.99 5.59 -12.06
CA SER A 47 6.78 6.59 -12.80
C SER A 47 5.97 7.80 -13.27
N GLY A 48 4.64 7.66 -13.40
CA GLY A 48 3.73 8.74 -13.80
C GLY A 48 3.32 9.71 -12.68
N PHE A 49 3.88 9.58 -11.47
CA PHE A 49 3.54 10.42 -10.32
C PHE A 49 4.75 11.26 -9.89
N ASP A 50 4.53 12.50 -9.44
CA ASP A 50 5.60 13.33 -8.87
C ASP A 50 6.05 12.84 -7.49
N LYS A 51 5.09 12.28 -6.74
CA LYS A 51 5.29 11.77 -5.38
C LYS A 51 4.51 10.48 -5.18
N VAL A 52 5.08 9.58 -4.38
CA VAL A 52 4.43 8.38 -3.86
C VAL A 52 4.06 8.64 -2.42
N LEU A 53 2.86 8.24 -2.02
CA LEU A 53 2.48 8.15 -0.62
C LEU A 53 2.71 6.71 -0.16
N VAL A 54 3.22 6.55 1.05
CA VAL A 54 3.45 5.24 1.67
C VAL A 54 2.87 5.28 3.08
N CYS A 55 1.98 4.34 3.40
CA CYS A 55 1.40 4.23 4.74
C CYS A 55 2.45 3.62 5.67
N THR A 56 2.86 4.38 6.68
CA THR A 56 3.88 3.95 7.66
C THR A 56 3.28 3.69 9.03
N LYS A 57 2.12 4.27 9.34
CA LYS A 57 1.38 4.13 10.61
C LYS A 57 -0.12 4.20 10.35
N TYR A 58 -0.91 3.78 11.33
CA TYR A 58 -2.34 4.10 11.38
C TYR A 58 -2.65 5.00 12.56
N LYS A 59 -3.67 5.82 12.42
CA LYS A 59 -4.42 6.37 13.54
C LYS A 59 -5.62 5.46 13.77
N TYR A 60 -5.77 4.97 14.99
CA TYR A 60 -6.84 4.05 15.36
C TYR A 60 -7.39 4.45 16.72
N ARG A 61 -8.69 4.77 16.78
CA ARG A 61 -9.37 5.21 18.02
C ARG A 61 -8.62 6.32 18.76
N GLY A 62 -8.08 7.28 18.00
CA GLY A 62 -7.32 8.42 18.53
C GLY A 62 -5.85 8.16 18.84
N GLN A 63 -5.36 6.93 18.71
CA GLN A 63 -3.96 6.56 18.99
C GLN A 63 -3.20 6.28 17.70
N VAL A 64 -1.91 6.61 17.66
CA VAL A 64 -1.02 6.23 16.56
C VAL A 64 -0.46 4.83 16.82
N ILE A 65 -0.63 3.93 15.87
CA ILE A 65 -0.19 2.54 15.95
C ILE A 65 0.70 2.17 14.74
N GLU A 66 1.66 1.27 14.98
CA GLU A 66 2.60 0.77 13.96
C GLU A 66 2.44 -0.74 13.70
N ASN A 67 1.37 -1.34 14.24
CA ASN A 67 1.00 -2.73 14.00
C ASN A 67 -0.38 -2.78 13.37
N LEU A 68 -0.62 -3.82 12.58
CA LEU A 68 -1.91 -4.05 11.93
C LEU A 68 -2.96 -4.37 13.02
N PRO A 69 -4.08 -3.61 13.11
CA PRO A 69 -5.13 -3.90 14.07
C PRO A 69 -5.91 -5.16 13.66
N TYR A 70 -6.66 -5.71 14.61
CA TYR A 70 -7.49 -6.90 14.38
C TYR A 70 -8.63 -6.64 13.38
N ASP A 71 -9.31 -5.50 13.51
CA ASP A 71 -10.38 -5.09 12.61
C ASP A 71 -9.90 -3.96 11.70
N LEU A 72 -9.87 -4.24 10.39
CA LEU A 72 -9.50 -3.28 9.34
C LEU A 72 -10.70 -2.53 8.76
N SER A 73 -11.92 -2.90 9.16
CA SER A 73 -13.17 -2.29 8.70
C SER A 73 -13.72 -1.24 9.67
N ASP A 74 -13.12 -1.10 10.86
CA ASP A 74 -13.48 -0.09 11.84
C ASP A 74 -13.27 1.31 11.22
N SER A 75 -14.35 2.10 11.21
CA SER A 75 -14.38 3.45 10.63
C SER A 75 -13.39 4.44 11.27
N SER A 76 -12.88 4.16 12.46
CA SER A 76 -11.89 4.98 13.16
C SER A 76 -10.45 4.71 12.72
N LEU A 77 -10.23 3.77 11.79
CA LEU A 77 -8.92 3.42 11.26
C LEU A 77 -8.56 4.31 10.06
N GLU A 78 -7.52 5.12 10.22
CA GLU A 78 -7.04 6.05 9.20
C GLU A 78 -5.55 5.82 8.89
N PRO A 79 -5.15 5.69 7.61
CA PRO A 79 -3.74 5.61 7.23
C PRO A 79 -3.02 6.94 7.42
N ILE A 80 -1.82 6.89 8.00
CA ILE A 80 -0.88 8.01 8.08
C ILE A 80 0.17 7.80 7.00
N TYR A 81 0.20 8.72 6.04
CA TYR A 81 1.09 8.65 4.88
C TYR A 81 2.34 9.51 5.05
N GLU A 82 3.47 8.94 4.64
CA GLU A 82 4.68 9.68 4.32
C GLU A 82 4.79 9.87 2.80
N SER A 83 5.33 11.01 2.37
CA SER A 83 5.44 11.37 0.96
C SER A 83 6.88 11.34 0.49
N PHE A 84 7.13 10.62 -0.62
CA PHE A 84 8.43 10.43 -1.22
C PHE A 84 8.41 10.96 -2.65
N LYS A 85 9.44 11.72 -3.06
CA LYS A 85 9.59 12.13 -4.46
C LYS A 85 9.96 10.93 -5.32
N VAL A 86 9.31 10.80 -6.48
CA VAL A 86 9.71 9.80 -7.47
C VAL A 86 10.97 10.31 -8.17
N GLY A 87 12.08 9.60 -7.99
CA GLY A 87 13.36 9.90 -8.65
C GLY A 87 13.50 9.28 -10.05
N LEU A 88 12.61 8.35 -10.41
CA LEU A 88 12.62 7.64 -11.69
C LEU A 88 11.58 8.25 -12.65
N LYS A 89 12.07 9.00 -13.64
CA LYS A 89 11.32 9.27 -14.86
C LYS A 89 11.84 8.30 -15.91
N ILE A 90 11.09 7.22 -16.14
CA ILE A 90 11.35 6.23 -17.19
C ILE A 90 10.55 6.63 -18.42
#